data_AF-A0A380NXQ9-F1
#
_entry.id   AF-A0A380NXQ9-F1
#
_cell.length_a   1.000
_cell.length_b   1.000
_cell.length_c   1.000
_cell.angle_alpha   90.00
_cell.angle_beta   90.00
_cell.angle_gamma   90.00
#
_symmetry.space_group_name_H-M   'P 1'
#
loop_
_entity.id
_entity.type
_entity.pdbx_description
1 polymer ?
#
loop_
_entity_poly.entity_id
_entity_poly.type
_entity_poly.pdbx_seq_one_letter_code
_entity_poly.pdbx_strand_id
1 'polypeptide(L)' 'MKRIDGHLHLVQNIAGFNGKGRLNALGNGEAIWDDGTLIQLLPTTYGESDFNAENVLRLMDNEKLIKLWYCREV' A
#
# COMPACT_ATOMS: atom_id res chain seq x y z
N MET A 1 24.12 -8.01 0.34
CA MET A 1 24.01 -6.68 0.99
C MET A 1 22.74 -6.69 1.81
N LYS A 2 22.78 -6.30 3.09
CA LYS A 2 21.58 -6.25 3.94
C LYS A 2 20.81 -4.97 3.59
N ARG A 3 19.52 -5.10 3.26
CA ARG A 3 18.66 -3.98 2.84
C ARG A 3 17.56 -3.75 3.87
N ILE A 4 17.14 -2.50 4.01
CA ILE A 4 16.10 -2.07 4.94
C ILE A 4 15.06 -1.33 4.12
N ASP A 5 13.79 -1.66 4.35
CA ASP A 5 12.69 -0.82 3.91
C ASP A 5 12.50 0.32 4.92
N GLY A 6 12.67 1.55 4.45
CA GLY A 6 12.62 2.74 5.29
C GLY A 6 11.21 3.22 5.62
N HIS A 7 10.18 2.78 4.91
CA HIS A 7 8.84 3.35 5.04
C HIS A 7 7.76 2.50 4.35
N LEU A 8 7.03 1.70 5.14
CA LEU A 8 5.90 0.90 4.66
C LEU A 8 4.60 1.31 5.38
N HIS A 9 3.54 1.49 4.60
CA HIS A 9 2.16 1.55 5.11
C HIS A 9 1.46 0.21 4.92
N LEU A 10 0.79 -0.27 5.96
CA LEU A 10 -0.11 -1.41 5.93
C LEU A 10 -1.44 -0.95 6.49
N VAL A 11 -2.48 -0.98 5.67
CA VAL A 11 -3.78 -0.38 5.99
C VAL A 11 -4.89 -1.35 5.62
N GLN A 12 -5.96 -1.39 6.42
CA GLN A 12 -7.14 -2.18 6.11
C GLN A 12 -8.15 -1.39 5.27
N ASN A 13 -8.25 -0.09 5.54
CA ASN A 13 -9.10 0.84 4.80
C ASN A 13 -8.25 2.03 4.37
N ILE A 14 -8.48 2.52 3.16
CA ILE A 14 -7.80 3.67 2.60
C ILE A 14 -8.76 4.86 2.64
N ALA A 15 -8.35 5.92 3.32
CA ALA A 15 -8.99 7.23 3.23
C ALA A 15 -8.14 8.18 2.36
N GLY A 16 -8.75 9.27 1.88
CA GLY A 16 -8.02 10.28 1.12
C GLY A 16 -6.88 10.88 1.94
N PHE A 17 -5.65 10.77 1.43
CA PHE A 17 -4.42 11.15 2.12
C PHE A 17 -3.82 12.49 1.63
N ASN A 18 -4.48 13.20 0.72
CA ASN A 18 -4.03 14.50 0.23
C ASN A 18 -5.21 15.49 0.06
N GLY A 19 -4.91 16.74 -0.31
CA GLY A 19 -5.90 17.81 -0.46
C GLY A 19 -6.82 17.72 -1.69
N LYS A 20 -6.97 16.55 -2.32
CA LYS A 20 -7.79 16.36 -3.54
C LYS A 20 -9.21 15.87 -3.26
N GLY A 21 -9.67 15.93 -2.01
CA GLY A 21 -11.01 15.49 -1.62
C GLY A 21 -11.07 14.01 -1.29
N ARG A 22 -12.22 13.37 -1.52
CA ARG A 22 -12.42 11.94 -1.24
C ARG A 22 -11.62 11.10 -2.24
N LEU A 23 -11.18 9.94 -1.76
CA LEU A 23 -10.56 8.91 -2.57
C LEU A 23 -11.52 7.72 -2.61
N ASN A 24 -11.94 7.33 -3.81
CA ASN A 24 -12.88 6.24 -4.00
C ASN A 24 -12.16 5.05 -4.65
N ALA A 25 -12.24 3.88 -4.03
CA ALA A 25 -11.69 2.65 -4.59
C ALA A 25 -12.51 2.21 -5.82
N LEU A 26 -11.82 1.79 -6.88
CA LEU A 26 -12.43 1.24 -8.10
C LEU A 26 -12.24 -0.28 -8.22
N GLY A 27 -11.45 -0.87 -7.32
CA GLY A 27 -11.01 -2.26 -7.39
C GLY A 27 -9.70 -2.43 -8.14
N ASN A 28 -9.13 -3.64 -8.08
CA ASN A 28 -7.78 -4.00 -8.53
C ASN A 28 -6.67 -3.04 -8.06
N GLY A 29 -6.81 -2.48 -6.85
CA GLY A 29 -5.88 -1.51 -6.29
C GLY A 29 -5.93 -0.13 -6.94
N GLU A 30 -6.87 0.13 -7.85
CA GLU A 30 -7.11 1.44 -8.45
C GLU A 30 -8.04 2.30 -7.59
N ALA A 31 -7.80 3.60 -7.62
CA ALA A 31 -8.64 4.58 -6.96
C ALA A 31 -8.75 5.88 -7.77
N ILE A 32 -9.86 6.58 -7.60
CA ILE A 32 -10.11 7.88 -8.24
C ILE A 32 -10.36 8.96 -7.20
N TRP A 33 -9.71 10.10 -7.40
CA TRP A 33 -9.94 11.32 -6.64
C TRP A 33 -11.20 12.05 -7.13
N ASP A 34 -11.80 12.88 -6.27
CA ASP A 34 -12.96 13.70 -6.66
C ASP A 34 -12.66 14.66 -7.83
N ASP A 35 -11.39 15.03 -8.05
CA ASP A 35 -10.94 15.82 -9.21
C ASP A 35 -10.87 15.02 -10.53
N GLY A 36 -11.20 13.73 -10.49
CA GLY A 36 -11.15 12.81 -11.64
C GLY A 36 -9.80 12.14 -11.86
N THR A 37 -8.78 12.44 -11.04
CA THR A 37 -7.45 11.81 -11.18
C THR A 37 -7.51 10.32 -10.81
N LEU A 38 -7.13 9.44 -11.73
CA LEU A 38 -6.97 8.02 -11.50
C LEU A 38 -5.56 7.71 -10.97
N ILE A 39 -5.45 6.83 -9.97
CA ILE A 39 -4.17 6.34 -9.44
C ILE A 39 -4.18 4.82 -9.26
N GLN A 40 -3.02 4.19 -9.50
CA GLN A 40 -2.75 2.82 -9.04
C GLN A 40 -2.15 2.90 -7.64
N LEU A 41 -2.96 2.63 -6.63
CA LEU A 41 -2.58 2.81 -5.23
C LEU A 41 -1.90 1.58 -4.64
N LEU A 42 -2.40 0.39 -4.95
CA LEU A 42 -1.80 -0.87 -4.55
C LEU A 42 -1.18 -1.59 -5.75
N PRO A 43 -0.10 -2.37 -5.58
CA PRO A 43 0.44 -3.16 -6.68
C PRO A 43 -0.60 -4.18 -7.18
N THR A 44 -0.70 -4.33 -8.50
CA THR A 44 -1.70 -5.20 -9.14
C THR A 44 -1.54 -6.68 -8.82
N THR A 45 -0.41 -7.10 -8.24
CA THR A 45 -0.11 -8.49 -7.88
C THR A 45 -0.78 -8.96 -6.59
N TYR A 46 -1.30 -8.05 -5.76
CA TYR A 46 -1.85 -8.37 -4.42
C TYR A 46 -3.37 -8.21 -4.32
N GLY A 47 -4.06 -7.96 -5.45
CA GLY A 47 -5.51 -7.78 -5.46
C GLY A 47 -6.00 -6.72 -4.45
N GLU A 48 -7.23 -6.90 -3.96
CA GLU A 48 -7.86 -5.97 -3.01
C GLU A 48 -7.44 -6.18 -1.55
N SER A 49 -7.22 -7.43 -1.15
CA SER A 49 -7.07 -7.81 0.27
C SER A 49 -5.77 -8.53 0.59
N ASP A 50 -4.98 -8.90 -0.42
CA ASP A 50 -3.80 -9.74 -0.20
C ASP A 50 -2.54 -8.92 0.08
N PHE A 51 -2.63 -7.57 0.13
CA PHE A 51 -1.56 -6.73 0.66
C PHE A 51 -1.63 -6.65 2.21
N ASN A 52 -1.47 -7.82 2.84
CA ASN A 52 -1.51 -7.98 4.30
C ASN A 52 -0.10 -8.25 4.88
N ALA A 53 -0.01 -8.28 6.21
CA ALA A 53 1.26 -8.46 6.91
C ALA A 53 2.00 -9.75 6.51
N GLU A 54 1.28 -10.86 6.31
CA GLU A 54 1.89 -12.14 5.95
C GLU A 54 2.54 -12.08 4.57
N ASN A 55 1.87 -11.47 3.60
CA ASN A 55 2.39 -11.32 2.25
C ASN A 55 3.53 -10.29 2.16
N VAL A 56 3.49 -9.24 2.97
CA VAL A 56 4.63 -8.31 3.14
C VAL A 56 5.86 -9.04 3.69
N LEU A 57 5.70 -9.90 4.70
CA LEU A 57 6.82 -10.68 5.24
C LEU A 57 7.43 -11.62 4.19
N ARG A 58 6.59 -12.28 3.38
CA ARG A 58 7.05 -13.09 2.24
C ARG A 58 7.81 -12.25 1.21
N LEU A 59 7.33 -11.05 0.92
CA LEU A 59 8.02 -10.10 0.03
C LEU A 59 9.39 -9.72 0.59
N MET A 60 9.50 -9.45 1.90
CA MET A 60 10.77 -9.15 2.54
C MET A 60 11.77 -10.28 2.43
N ASP A 61 11.33 -11.52 2.65
CA ASP A 61 12.18 -12.71 2.51
C ASP A 61 12.71 -12.85 1.07
N ASN A 62 11.82 -12.66 0.09
CA ASN A 62 12.18 -12.71 -1.34
C ASN A 62 13.18 -11.61 -1.73
N GLU A 63 12.97 -10.40 -1.23
CA GLU A 63 13.81 -9.22 -1.51
C GLU A 63 15.06 -9.12 -0.60
N LYS A 64 15.22 -10.07 0.33
CA LYS A 64 16.33 -10.11 1.31
C LYS A 64 16.38 -8.85 2.17
N LEU A 65 15.21 -8.31 2.51
CA LEU A 65 15.04 -7.21 3.46
C LEU A 65 15.15 -7.75 4.88
N ILE A 66 15.99 -7.10 5.69
CA ILE A 66 16.24 -7.55 7.07
C ILE A 66 15.45 -6.75 8.11
N LYS A 67 14.86 -5.63 7.70
CA LYS A 67 14.10 -4.74 8.56
C LYS A 67 13.16 -3.89 7.72
N LEU A 68 12.00 -3.58 8.29
CA LEU A 68 11.03 -2.63 7.75
C LEU A 68 10.66 -1.62 8.85
N TRP A 69 10.32 -0.40 8.45
CA TRP A 69 9.72 0.58 9.35
C TRP A 69 8.24 0.72 8.99
N TYR A 70 7.39 0.26 9.90
CA TYR A 70 5.94 0.26 9.71
C TYR A 70 5.35 1.58 10.20
N CYS A 71 4.73 2.32 9.29
CA CYS A 71 3.92 3.47 9.63
C CYS A 71 2.49 2.99 9.90
N ARG A 72 2.11 2.98 11.19
CA ARG A 72 0.74 2.71 11.60
C ARG A 72 -0.08 3.99 11.47
N GLU A 73 -0.94 4.06 10.47
CA GLU A 73 -1.96 5.09 10.39
C GLU A 73 -3.16 4.67 11.26
N VAL A 74 -3.65 5.63 12.05
CA VAL A 74 -4.82 5.49 12.96
C VAL A 74 -6.03 6.19 12.35
#